data_AF-A0A949AGM9-F1
#
_entry.id   AF-A0A949AGM9-F1
#
_cell.length_a   1.000
_cell.length_b   1.000
_cell.length_c   1.000
_cell.angle_alpha   90.00
_cell.angle_beta   90.00
_cell.angle_gamma   90.00
#
_symmetry.space_group_name_H-M   'P 1'
#
loop_
_entity.id
_entity.type
_entity.pdbx_description
1 polymer ?
#
loop_
_entity_poly.entity_id
_entity_poly.type
_entity_poly.pdbx_seq_one_letter_code
_entity_poly.pdbx_strand_id
1 'polypeptide(L)' 'RDLMAKGIIPAANMLPEVAYVKLAWALGQTTDLAKVKDLMLTPIAGETTEREPYNGYLIFQGGIPEVEEFIKKFHK' A
#
# COMPACT_ATOMS: atom_id res chain seq x y z
N ARG A 1 1.29 -8.20 19.14
CA ARG A 1 0.58 -7.04 19.75
C ARG A 1 1.56 -6.07 20.41
N ASP A 2 2.66 -6.56 20.97
CA ASP A 2 3.69 -5.77 21.66
C ASP A 2 4.30 -4.65 20.80
N LEU A 3 4.51 -4.91 19.50
CA LEU A 3 5.02 -3.91 18.56
C LEU A 3 4.06 -2.70 18.42
N MET A 4 2.76 -2.96 18.34
CA MET A 4 1.76 -1.88 18.29
C MET A 4 1.66 -1.15 19.63
N ALA A 5 1.83 -1.85 20.75
CA ALA A 5 1.91 -1.22 22.08
C ALA A 5 3.13 -0.30 22.22
N LYS A 6 4.20 -0.55 21.45
CA LYS A 6 5.38 0.33 21.34
C LYS A 6 5.20 1.46 20.32
N GLY A 7 4.02 1.63 19.73
CA GLY A 7 3.73 2.71 18.78
C GLY A 7 4.09 2.41 17.32
N ILE A 8 4.46 1.17 16.98
CA ILE A 8 4.70 0.78 15.58
C ILE A 8 3.39 0.78 14.80
N ILE A 9 3.41 1.39 13.63
CA ILE A 9 2.26 1.53 12.73
C ILE A 9 2.35 0.45 11.64
N PRO A 10 1.43 -0.52 11.59
CA PRO A 10 1.39 -1.50 10.50
C PRO A 10 0.82 -0.86 9.23
N ALA A 11 1.62 -0.78 8.16
CA ALA A 11 1.25 -0.17 6.88
C ALA A 11 0.51 -1.14 5.92
N ALA A 12 -0.29 -2.06 6.48
CA ALA A 12 -1.04 -3.07 5.71
C ALA A 12 -0.15 -3.83 4.70
N ASN A 13 -0.55 -3.89 3.43
CA ASN A 13 0.16 -4.57 2.34
C ASN A 13 0.99 -3.64 1.46
N MET A 14 1.28 -2.42 1.95
CA MET A 14 2.14 -1.49 1.26
C MET A 14 3.55 -2.06 1.11
N LEU A 15 4.10 -1.98 -0.10
CA LEU A 15 5.49 -2.35 -0.34
C LEU A 15 6.44 -1.50 0.52
N PRO A 16 7.53 -2.07 1.05
CA PRO A 16 8.45 -1.34 1.92
C PRO A 16 9.08 -0.13 1.23
N GLU A 17 9.38 -0.24 -0.08
CA GLU A 17 9.90 0.87 -0.89
C GLU A 17 8.88 2.02 -1.00
N VAL A 18 7.60 1.67 -1.20
CA VAL A 18 6.52 2.66 -1.30
C VAL A 18 6.24 3.29 0.07
N ALA A 19 6.27 2.51 1.15
CA ALA A 19 6.13 3.04 2.51
C ALA A 19 7.23 4.04 2.86
N TYR A 20 8.48 3.78 2.44
CA TYR A 20 9.59 4.70 2.65
C TYR A 20 9.37 6.04 1.92
N VAL A 21 9.05 5.98 0.62
CA VAL A 21 8.83 7.20 -0.18
C VAL A 21 7.59 7.96 0.30
N LYS A 22 6.51 7.25 0.62
CA LYS A 22 5.28 7.87 1.13
C LYS A 22 5.50 8.55 2.48
N LEU A 23 6.32 7.98 3.36
CA LEU A 23 6.66 8.60 4.64
C LEU A 23 7.43 9.91 4.43
N ALA A 24 8.42 9.91 3.52
CA ALA A 24 9.15 11.14 3.18
C ALA A 24 8.21 12.21 2.62
N TRP A 25 7.26 11.83 1.76
CA TRP A 25 6.25 12.74 1.25
C TRP A 25 5.29 13.26 2.35
N ALA A 26 4.78 12.38 3.22
CA ALA A 26 3.83 12.73 4.27
C ALA A 26 4.44 13.70 5.31
N LEU A 27 5.70 13.49 5.68
CA LEU A 27 6.47 14.40 6.54
C LEU A 27 6.70 15.77 5.87
N GLY A 28 6.69 15.83 4.54
CA GLY A 28 6.71 17.09 3.79
C GLY A 28 5.37 17.83 3.79
N GLN A 29 4.24 17.16 4.08
CA GLN A 29 2.91 17.77 4.11
C GLN A 29 2.56 18.36 5.48
N THR A 30 3.08 17.78 6.57
CA THR A 30 2.73 18.20 7.92
C THR A 30 3.75 17.73 8.95
N THR A 31 3.88 18.47 10.05
CA THR A 31 4.69 18.12 11.22
C THR A 31 3.90 17.43 12.32
N ASP A 32 2.57 17.36 12.22
CA ASP A 32 1.72 16.63 13.16
C ASP A 32 1.78 15.13 12.87
N LEU A 33 2.41 14.37 13.78
CA LEU A 33 2.60 12.93 13.65
C LEU A 33 1.28 12.15 13.59
N ALA A 34 0.20 12.64 14.21
CA ALA A 34 -1.11 12.00 14.10
C ALA A 34 -1.62 12.08 12.67
N LYS A 35 -1.48 13.26 12.04
CA LYS A 35 -1.85 13.47 10.64
C LYS A 35 -0.93 12.74 9.66
N VAL A 36 0.36 12.63 9.96
CA VAL A 36 1.29 11.78 9.17
C VAL A 36 0.84 10.33 9.20
N LYS A 37 0.47 9.80 10.38
CA LYS A 37 -0.07 8.45 10.51
C LYS A 37 -1.33 8.27 9.67
N ASP A 38 -2.25 9.24 9.70
CA ASP A 38 -3.48 9.18 8.90
C ASP A 38 -3.17 9.19 7.39
N LEU A 39 -2.24 10.03 6.94
CA LEU A 39 -1.77 10.05 5.55
C LEU A 39 -1.14 8.72 5.13
N MET A 40 -0.32 8.12 5.99
CA MET A 40 0.30 6.82 5.71
C MET A 40 -0.74 5.70 5.57
N LEU A 41 -1.78 5.71 6.41
CA LEU A 41 -2.81 4.66 6.44
C LEU A 41 -3.97 4.89 5.45
N THR A 42 -4.09 6.09 4.88
CA THR A 42 -5.09 6.39 3.84
C THR A 42 -4.53 5.98 2.47
N PRO A 43 -5.22 5.14 1.68
CA PRO A 43 -4.84 4.87 0.30
C PRO A 43 -5.00 6.12 -0.57
N ILE A 44 -3.93 6.55 -1.26
CA ILE A 44 -3.93 7.77 -2.09
C ILE A 44 -3.77 7.45 -3.59
N ALA A 45 -2.94 6.47 -3.93
CA ALA A 45 -2.53 6.12 -5.28
C ALA A 45 -2.53 4.60 -5.55
N GLY A 46 -3.28 3.82 -4.76
CA GLY A 46 -3.38 2.37 -4.90
C GLY A 46 -2.26 1.58 -4.22
N GLU A 47 -1.45 2.23 -3.39
CA GLU A 47 -0.34 1.63 -2.65
C GLU A 47 -0.77 0.64 -1.55
N THR A 48 -2.05 0.64 -1.20
CA THR A 48 -2.66 -0.27 -0.23
C THR A 48 -4.04 -0.65 -0.72
N THR A 49 -4.40 -1.92 -0.55
CA THR A 49 -5.69 -2.46 -0.99
C THR A 49 -6.61 -2.70 0.21
N GLU A 50 -7.92 -2.53 0.03
CA GLU A 50 -8.92 -2.88 1.06
C GLU A 50 -8.87 -4.38 1.42
N ARG A 51 -8.62 -5.23 0.41
CA ARG A 51 -8.47 -6.68 0.57
C ARG A 51 -7.45 -7.21 -0.43
N GLU A 52 -6.70 -8.21 0.01
CA GLU A 52 -5.82 -8.96 -0.88
C GLU A 52 -6.60 -9.61 -2.03
N PRO A 53 -6.30 -9.28 -3.29
CA PRO A 53 -6.90 -9.95 -4.43
C PRO A 53 -6.36 -11.38 -4.54
N TYR A 54 -7.15 -12.29 -5.09
CA TYR A 54 -6.77 -13.71 -5.22
C TYR A 54 -5.51 -13.92 -6.09
N ASN A 55 -5.18 -12.96 -6.95
CA ASN A 55 -4.01 -12.95 -7.84
C ASN A 55 -2.90 -12.00 -7.37
N GLY A 56 -2.95 -11.47 -6.14
CA GLY A 56 -2.04 -10.44 -5.63
C GLY A 56 -0.55 -10.81 -5.70
N TYR A 57 -0.24 -12.10 -5.56
CA TYR A 57 1.12 -12.63 -5.64
C TYR A 57 1.71 -12.60 -7.06
N LEU A 58 0.87 -12.79 -8.09
CA LEU A 58 1.34 -12.89 -9.49
C LEU A 58 1.54 -11.53 -10.15
N ILE A 59 0.91 -10.47 -9.62
CA ILE A 59 0.82 -9.16 -10.28
C ILE A 59 1.50 -8.06 -9.42
N PHE A 60 2.27 -8.40 -8.38
CA PHE A 60 2.95 -7.44 -7.50
C PHE A 60 2.01 -6.30 -7.03
N GLN A 61 0.96 -6.67 -6.29
CA GLN A 61 -0.24 -5.85 -5.96
C GLN A 61 -1.27 -5.90 -7.10
N GLY A 62 -1.97 -7.04 -7.22
CA GLY A 62 -2.93 -7.33 -8.28
C GLY A 62 -4.05 -6.31 -8.49
N GLY A 63 -4.77 -6.47 -9.61
CA GLY A 63 -5.87 -5.58 -10.00
C GLY A 63 -5.47 -4.48 -11.00
N ILE A 64 -4.33 -4.62 -11.69
CA ILE A 64 -3.96 -3.75 -12.81
C ILE A 64 -4.77 -4.19 -14.05
N PRO A 65 -5.71 -3.36 -14.58
CA PRO A 65 -6.56 -3.74 -15.70
C PRO A 65 -5.78 -4.19 -16.93
N GLU A 66 -4.65 -3.55 -17.21
CA GLU A 66 -3.77 -3.83 -18.34
C GLU A 66 -3.17 -5.24 -18.27
N VAL A 67 -2.81 -5.69 -17.07
CA VAL A 67 -2.27 -7.04 -16.84
C VAL A 67 -3.39 -8.07 -16.94
N GLU A 68 -4.59 -7.77 -16.43
CA GLU A 68 -5.74 -8.66 -16.58
C GLU A 68 -6.16 -8.83 -18.04
N GLU A 69 -6.19 -7.75 -18.82
CA GLU A 69 -6.47 -7.79 -20.26
C GLU A 69 -5.41 -8.61 -20.99
N PHE A 70 -4.13 -8.42 -20.65
CA PHE A 70 -3.03 -9.22 -21.21
C PHE A 70 -3.22 -10.72 -20.90
N ILE A 71 -3.46 -11.08 -19.64
CA ILE A 71 -3.65 -12.48 -19.25
C ILE A 71 -4.88 -13.08 -19.96
N LYS A 72 -6.02 -12.38 -20.01
CA LYS A 72 -7.23 -12.86 -20.72
C LYS A 72 -7.01 -13.08 -22.21
N LYS A 73 -6.14 -12.29 -22.85
CA LYS A 73 -5.85 -12.41 -24.29
C LYS A 73 -4.97 -13.61 -24.63
N PHE A 74 -4.07 -13.99 -23.73
CA PHE A 74 -3.04 -15.01 -24.01
C PHE A 74 -3.19 -16.30 -23.20
N HIS A 75 -4.00 -16.31 -22.14
CA HIS A 75 -4.38 -17.51 -21.39
C HIS A 75 -5.79 -17.93 -21.80
N LYS A 76 -5.93 -19.20 -22.22
CA LYS A 76 -7.17 -19.78 -22.76
C LYS A 76 -8.13 -20.22 -21.66
#